data_AF-A0A0C2LY41-F1
#
_entry.id   AF-A0A0C2LY41-F1
#
_cell.length_a   1.000
_cell.length_b   1.000
_cell.length_c   1.000
_cell.angle_alpha   90.00
_cell.angle_beta   90.00
_cell.angle_gamma   90.00
#
_symmetry.space_group_name_H-M   'P 1'
#
loop_
_entity.id
_entity.type
_entity.pdbx_description
1 polymer ?
#
loop_
_entity_poly.entity_id
_entity_poly.type
_entity_poly.pdbx_seq_one_letter_code
_entity_poly.pdbx_strand_id
1 'polypeptide(L)'
;MKILAFDTANNTASVAISENENILAYIEELRPSMQAENLMPMIEDVMKSAKCSYDDLDYLAVTNGPGSFTGIRIGVASAKGILFAKENIKAVAVSNFEYAYFRAITQVKDYDKIYVFLNAYRSQLYMQVFHKSEKIEEPLLIDFEYAIKLLANEKGNIVCCGSGLEFIYHQIIHLPNIITLPRFARVKAWVICRYIASRLSSGMKLNSSIEPLYIRPSDAKIAINYVAPS
;
A
#
# COMPACT_ATOMS: atom_id res chain seq x y z
N MET A 1 -10.14 -16.99 10.10
CA MET A 1 -8.83 -17.02 9.44
C MET A 1 -7.90 -16.09 10.18
N LYS A 2 -6.72 -16.55 10.58
CA LYS A 2 -5.70 -15.73 11.27
C LYS A 2 -4.73 -15.12 10.26
N ILE A 3 -4.61 -13.80 10.29
CA ILE A 3 -3.83 -13.02 9.32
C ILE A 3 -2.80 -12.20 10.10
N LEU A 4 -1.52 -12.46 9.85
CA LEU A 4 -0.41 -11.59 10.25
C LEU A 4 -0.12 -10.63 9.09
N ALA A 5 -0.06 -9.33 9.36
CA ALA A 5 0.29 -8.33 8.36
C ALA A 5 1.37 -7.38 8.86
N PHE A 6 2.22 -6.89 7.97
CA PHE A 6 3.17 -5.83 8.29
C PHE A 6 3.53 -4.92 7.11
N ASP A 7 3.90 -3.68 7.44
CA ASP A 7 4.44 -2.68 6.50
C ASP A 7 5.78 -2.17 7.01
N THR A 8 6.70 -1.95 6.07
CA THR A 8 7.95 -1.23 6.29
C THR A 8 8.24 -0.24 5.16
N ALA A 9 7.29 -0.03 4.23
CA ALA A 9 7.55 0.67 2.98
C ALA A 9 7.57 2.20 3.10
N ASN A 10 7.20 2.80 4.23
CA ASN A 10 7.03 4.27 4.35
C ASN A 10 7.86 4.91 5.48
N ASN A 11 9.07 4.41 5.71
CA ASN A 11 9.97 4.85 6.79
C ASN A 11 9.43 4.65 8.22
N THR A 12 8.27 4.05 8.38
CA THR A 12 7.73 3.53 9.63
C THR A 12 7.62 2.02 9.53
N ALA A 13 7.46 1.33 10.66
CA ALA A 13 7.07 -0.08 10.67
C ALA A 13 5.71 -0.23 11.35
N SER A 14 4.86 -1.11 10.85
CA SER A 14 3.66 -1.52 11.58
C SER A 14 3.43 -3.01 11.42
N VAL A 15 2.92 -3.64 12.47
CA VAL A 15 2.62 -5.08 12.52
C VAL A 15 1.26 -5.27 13.16
N ALA A 16 0.43 -6.15 12.61
CA ALA A 16 -0.86 -6.52 13.17
C ALA A 16 -1.12 -8.00 13.01
N ILE A 17 -1.85 -8.57 13.96
CA ILE A 17 -2.48 -9.87 13.79
C ILE A 17 -3.98 -9.73 14.00
N SER A 18 -4.74 -10.46 13.21
CA SER A 18 -6.20 -10.48 13.26
C SER A 18 -6.73 -11.88 13.13
N GLU A 19 -7.96 -12.06 13.60
CA GLU A 19 -8.82 -13.18 13.25
C GLU A 19 -10.01 -12.64 12.45
N ASN A 20 -10.03 -12.91 11.15
CA ASN A 20 -10.90 -12.26 10.17
C ASN A 20 -10.75 -10.73 10.25
N GLU A 21 -11.84 -9.99 10.50
CA GLU A 21 -11.79 -8.53 10.65
C GLU A 21 -11.42 -8.07 12.07
N ASN A 22 -11.40 -8.99 13.05
CA ASN A 22 -11.12 -8.69 14.44
C ASN A 22 -9.61 -8.57 14.68
N ILE A 23 -9.15 -7.38 15.08
CA ILE A 23 -7.73 -7.12 15.33
C ILE A 23 -7.38 -7.60 16.74
N LEU A 24 -6.48 -8.57 16.83
CA LEU A 24 -6.07 -9.17 18.11
C LEU A 24 -4.94 -8.38 18.76
N ALA A 25 -3.98 -7.89 17.96
CA ALA A 25 -2.90 -7.04 18.42
C ALA A 25 -2.35 -6.17 17.27
N TYR A 26 -1.81 -5.01 17.61
CA TYR A 26 -1.22 -4.04 16.68
C TYR A 26 -0.10 -3.26 17.35
N ILE A 27 1.01 -3.06 16.65
CA ILE A 27 2.12 -2.19 17.05
C ILE A 27 2.52 -1.33 15.85
N GLU A 28 2.83 -0.06 16.11
CA GLU A 28 3.49 0.83 15.14
C GLU A 28 4.76 1.43 15.74
N GLU A 29 5.81 1.50 14.93
CA GLU A 29 7.06 2.20 15.22
C GLU A 29 7.21 3.35 14.22
N LEU A 30 7.30 4.56 14.75
CA LEU A 30 7.34 5.80 13.97
C LEU A 30 8.75 6.31 13.73
N ARG A 31 9.75 5.79 14.44
CA ARG A 31 11.15 6.18 14.27
C ARG A 31 11.68 5.67 12.93
N PRO A 32 12.14 6.58 12.04
CA PRO A 32 12.83 6.20 10.82
C PRO A 32 14.09 5.39 11.11
N SER A 33 14.48 4.54 10.15
CA SER A 33 15.73 3.77 10.11
C SER A 33 15.86 2.59 11.07
N MET A 34 14.89 2.37 11.97
CA MET A 34 14.90 1.19 12.86
C MET A 34 14.09 0.00 12.33
N GLN A 35 13.61 0.05 11.08
CA GLN A 35 12.67 -0.97 10.58
C GLN A 35 13.31 -2.36 10.49
N ALA A 36 14.59 -2.45 10.12
CA ALA A 36 15.31 -3.72 10.04
C ALA A 36 15.51 -4.36 11.42
N GLU A 37 15.84 -3.56 12.42
CA GLU A 37 16.12 -4.02 13.78
C GLU A 37 14.84 -4.38 14.53
N ASN A 38 13.77 -3.60 14.33
CA ASN A 38 12.55 -3.72 15.13
C ASN A 38 11.49 -4.64 14.53
N LEU A 39 11.49 -4.92 13.22
CA LEU A 39 10.39 -5.66 12.60
C LEU A 39 10.18 -7.06 13.21
N MET A 40 11.24 -7.86 13.35
CA MET A 40 11.11 -9.20 13.93
C MET A 40 10.69 -9.17 15.41
N PRO A 41 11.31 -8.34 16.29
CA PRO A 41 10.79 -8.13 17.64
C PRO A 41 9.32 -7.70 17.68
N MET A 42 8.89 -6.78 16.82
CA MET A 42 7.48 -6.34 16.75
C MET A 42 6.54 -7.48 16.34
N ILE A 43 6.96 -8.34 15.40
CA ILE A 43 6.20 -9.54 15.04
C ILE A 43 6.07 -10.46 16.24
N GLU A 44 7.17 -10.75 16.95
CA GLU A 44 7.11 -11.58 18.15
C GLU A 44 6.16 -11.01 19.21
N ASP A 45 6.23 -9.70 19.48
CA ASP A 45 5.42 -9.04 20.48
C ASP A 45 3.92 -9.06 20.13
N VAL A 46 3.59 -8.84 18.86
CA VAL A 46 2.20 -8.94 18.36
C VAL A 46 1.70 -10.38 18.45
N MET A 47 2.50 -11.37 18.06
CA MET A 47 2.16 -12.79 18.15
C MET A 47 1.95 -13.25 19.61
N LYS A 48 2.87 -12.85 20.52
CA LYS A 48 2.78 -13.11 21.96
C LYS A 48 1.52 -12.47 22.56
N SER A 49 1.24 -11.21 22.24
CA SER A 49 0.07 -10.47 22.72
C SER A 49 -1.24 -11.13 22.28
N ALA A 50 -1.28 -11.66 21.06
CA ALA A 50 -2.42 -12.40 20.53
C ALA A 50 -2.48 -13.87 20.97
N LYS A 51 -1.51 -14.34 21.78
CA LYS A 51 -1.36 -15.74 22.19
C LYS A 51 -1.41 -16.71 21.00
N CYS A 52 -0.73 -16.32 19.92
CA CYS A 52 -0.73 -17.01 18.65
C CYS A 52 0.67 -17.56 18.36
N SER A 53 0.74 -18.78 17.85
CA SER A 53 1.95 -19.33 17.24
C SER A 53 1.93 -19.09 15.73
N TYR A 54 3.07 -19.26 15.07
CA TYR A 54 3.12 -19.21 13.60
C TYR A 54 2.32 -20.35 12.93
N ASP A 55 2.16 -21.49 13.62
CA ASP A 55 1.40 -22.64 13.09
C ASP A 55 -0.11 -22.42 13.08
N ASP A 56 -0.57 -21.40 13.79
CA ASP A 56 -1.96 -20.95 13.78
C ASP A 56 -2.28 -20.01 12.61
N LEU A 57 -1.27 -19.48 11.90
CA LEU A 57 -1.48 -18.47 10.86
C LEU A 57 -1.96 -19.10 9.55
N ASP A 58 -3.02 -18.53 8.98
CA ASP A 58 -3.50 -18.89 7.65
C ASP A 58 -2.81 -18.03 6.57
N TYR A 59 -2.57 -16.76 6.87
CA TYR A 59 -2.03 -15.77 5.93
C TYR A 59 -0.93 -14.92 6.56
N LEU A 60 0.10 -14.64 5.77
CA LEU A 60 1.11 -13.62 6.05
C LEU A 60 1.11 -12.60 4.93
N ALA A 61 0.88 -11.35 5.31
CA ALA A 61 0.78 -10.23 4.40
C ALA A 61 1.87 -9.20 4.61
N VAL A 62 2.42 -8.71 3.50
CA VAL A 62 3.42 -7.65 3.53
C VAL A 62 3.16 -6.65 2.43
N THR A 63 3.45 -5.39 2.71
CA THR A 63 3.47 -4.37 1.66
C THR A 63 4.63 -4.58 0.70
N ASN A 64 4.38 -4.55 -0.60
CA ASN A 64 5.44 -4.71 -1.61
C ASN A 64 5.79 -3.42 -2.38
N GLY A 65 5.21 -2.28 -2.00
CA GLY A 65 5.49 -0.97 -2.59
C GLY A 65 4.37 -0.42 -3.48
N PRO A 66 4.63 0.69 -4.21
CA PRO A 66 5.85 1.47 -4.21
C PRO A 66 6.05 2.29 -2.91
N GLY A 67 7.29 2.66 -2.60
CA GLY A 67 7.68 3.28 -1.33
C GLY A 67 9.21 3.33 -1.14
N SER A 68 9.67 3.44 0.09
CA SER A 68 11.08 3.35 0.50
C SER A 68 11.71 2.05 0.00
N PHE A 69 12.75 2.17 -0.82
CA PHE A 69 13.44 1.03 -1.42
C PHE A 69 14.00 0.06 -0.38
N THR A 70 14.68 0.60 0.64
CA THR A 70 15.20 -0.17 1.77
C THR A 70 14.06 -0.81 2.56
N GLY A 71 13.02 -0.03 2.84
CA GLY A 71 11.85 -0.48 3.58
C GLY A 71 11.14 -1.67 2.94
N ILE A 72 10.86 -1.60 1.64
CA ILE A 72 10.22 -2.69 0.88
C ILE A 72 11.06 -3.96 0.95
N ARG A 73 12.38 -3.86 0.78
CA ARG A 73 13.28 -5.02 0.81
C ARG A 73 13.33 -5.68 2.18
N ILE A 74 13.36 -4.90 3.26
CA ILE A 74 13.28 -5.42 4.63
C ILE A 74 12.01 -6.26 4.80
N GLY A 75 10.85 -5.67 4.51
CA GLY A 75 9.57 -6.35 4.67
C GLY A 75 9.47 -7.62 3.83
N VAL A 76 9.75 -7.52 2.52
CA VAL A 76 9.69 -8.66 1.60
C VAL A 76 10.64 -9.78 2.01
N ALA A 77 11.88 -9.45 2.42
CA ALA A 77 12.85 -10.45 2.85
C ALA A 77 12.41 -11.14 4.15
N SER A 78 11.92 -10.38 5.14
CA SER A 78 11.39 -10.94 6.39
C SER A 78 10.19 -11.86 6.15
N ALA A 79 9.26 -11.45 5.27
CA ALA A 79 8.12 -12.28 4.87
C ALA A 79 8.56 -13.60 4.24
N LYS A 80 9.48 -13.53 3.28
CA LYS A 80 10.04 -14.72 2.62
C LYS A 80 10.74 -15.65 3.63
N GLY A 81 11.48 -15.11 4.60
CA GLY A 81 12.12 -15.89 5.66
C GLY A 81 11.11 -16.66 6.52
N ILE A 82 10.03 -16.00 6.95
CA ILE A 82 8.97 -16.65 7.74
C ILE A 82 8.26 -17.73 6.90
N LEU A 83 7.89 -17.41 5.66
CA LEU A 83 7.19 -18.33 4.77
C LEU A 83 8.05 -19.55 4.38
N PHE A 84 9.36 -19.37 4.26
CA PHE A 84 10.30 -20.47 4.05
C PHE A 84 10.32 -21.45 5.23
N ALA A 85 10.20 -20.93 6.46
CA ALA A 85 10.15 -21.77 7.66
C ALA A 85 8.76 -22.38 7.93
N LYS A 86 7.69 -21.85 7.31
CA LYS A 86 6.29 -22.19 7.59
C LYS A 86 5.48 -22.32 6.30
N GLU A 87 5.58 -23.48 5.68
CA GLU A 87 5.01 -23.78 4.35
C GLU A 87 3.47 -23.71 4.27
N ASN A 88 2.78 -23.84 5.41
CA ASN A 88 1.31 -23.82 5.45
C ASN A 88 0.71 -22.40 5.38
N ILE A 89 1.53 -21.36 5.59
CA ILE A 89 1.05 -19.98 5.62
C ILE A 89 0.97 -19.43 4.20
N LYS A 90 -0.19 -18.90 3.81
CA LYS A 90 -0.38 -18.31 2.49
C LYS A 90 0.20 -16.90 2.43
N ALA A 91 1.11 -16.71 1.47
CA ALA A 91 1.73 -15.44 1.17
C ALA A 91 0.72 -14.43 0.57
N VAL A 92 0.77 -13.18 0.99
CA VAL A 92 0.01 -12.07 0.38
C VAL A 92 0.89 -10.82 0.26
N ALA A 93 0.99 -10.29 -0.96
CA ALA A 93 1.55 -8.97 -1.21
C ALA A 93 0.42 -7.95 -1.36
N VAL A 94 0.58 -6.78 -0.74
CA VAL A 94 -0.36 -5.67 -0.87
C VAL A 94 0.39 -4.42 -1.30
N SER A 95 0.04 -3.88 -2.46
CA SER A 95 0.65 -2.62 -2.90
C SER A 95 0.15 -1.45 -2.06
N ASN A 96 0.97 -0.41 -1.94
CA ASN A 96 0.56 0.85 -1.29
C ASN A 96 -0.59 1.53 -2.04
N PHE A 97 -0.77 1.22 -3.33
CA PHE A 97 -1.93 1.63 -4.11
C PHE A 97 -3.20 0.92 -3.65
N GLU A 98 -3.19 -0.42 -3.57
CA GLU A 98 -4.33 -1.20 -3.08
C GLU A 98 -4.71 -0.80 -1.66
N TYR A 99 -3.72 -0.58 -0.79
CA TYR A 99 -3.94 -0.09 0.57
C TYR A 99 -4.67 1.26 0.58
N ALA A 100 -4.18 2.24 -0.19
CA ALA A 100 -4.78 3.57 -0.23
C ALA A 100 -6.17 3.55 -0.88
N TYR A 101 -6.35 2.78 -1.96
CA TYR A 101 -7.65 2.57 -2.60
C TYR A 101 -8.66 1.96 -1.62
N PHE A 102 -8.29 0.87 -0.92
CA PHE A 102 -9.15 0.22 0.06
C PHE A 102 -9.58 1.20 1.16
N ARG A 103 -8.67 2.04 1.63
CA ARG A 103 -9.02 3.10 2.59
C ARG A 103 -9.93 4.17 2.01
N ALA A 104 -9.78 4.52 0.75
CA ALA A 104 -10.62 5.51 0.10
C ALA A 104 -12.07 5.04 -0.03
N ILE A 105 -12.29 3.81 -0.51
CA ILE A 105 -13.64 3.23 -0.67
C ILE A 105 -14.37 2.97 0.65
N THR A 106 -13.66 2.96 1.78
CA THR A 106 -14.29 2.92 3.11
C THR A 106 -14.82 4.29 3.58
N GLN A 107 -14.37 5.38 2.97
CA GLN A 107 -14.75 6.76 3.33
C GLN A 107 -15.69 7.40 2.31
N VAL A 108 -15.54 7.08 1.02
CA VAL A 108 -16.33 7.65 -0.07
C VAL A 108 -16.92 6.51 -0.89
N LYS A 109 -18.25 6.46 -0.99
CA LYS A 109 -18.99 5.46 -1.77
C LYS A 109 -19.41 5.98 -3.14
N ASP A 110 -19.63 7.29 -3.24
CA ASP A 110 -19.99 7.93 -4.50
C ASP A 110 -18.75 8.50 -5.18
N TYR A 111 -18.19 7.72 -6.08
CA TYR A 111 -17.06 8.09 -6.94
C TYR A 111 -17.21 7.38 -8.29
N ASP A 112 -16.62 7.96 -9.33
CA ASP A 112 -16.40 7.33 -10.63
C ASP A 112 -14.99 6.75 -10.71
N LYS A 113 -13.99 7.52 -10.25
CA LYS A 113 -12.58 7.11 -10.21
C LYS A 113 -11.90 7.53 -8.93
N ILE A 114 -10.95 6.71 -8.48
CA ILE A 114 -10.02 7.02 -7.41
C ILE A 114 -8.61 7.08 -7.98
N TYR A 115 -7.98 8.24 -7.87
CA TYR A 115 -6.58 8.46 -8.17
C TYR A 115 -5.79 8.30 -6.89
N VAL A 116 -4.92 7.30 -6.86
CA VAL A 116 -3.95 7.14 -5.78
C VAL A 116 -2.62 7.71 -6.25
N PHE A 117 -2.15 8.74 -5.55
CA PHE A 117 -0.84 9.33 -5.74
C PHE A 117 0.08 8.93 -4.59
N LEU A 118 1.24 8.38 -4.88
CA LEU A 118 2.28 8.04 -3.92
C LEU A 118 3.55 8.82 -4.24
N ASN A 119 4.30 9.20 -3.22
CA ASN A 119 5.56 9.93 -3.39
C ASN A 119 6.56 9.08 -4.19
N ALA A 120 7.01 9.55 -5.35
CA ALA A 120 8.05 8.90 -6.14
C ALA A 120 9.43 9.57 -6.01
N TYR A 121 9.55 10.61 -5.17
CA TYR A 121 10.71 11.49 -5.06
C TYR A 121 11.01 12.23 -6.38
N ARG A 122 12.03 13.11 -6.38
CA ARG A 122 12.50 13.85 -7.57
C ARG A 122 11.38 14.58 -8.34
N SER A 123 10.45 15.22 -7.64
CA SER A 123 9.30 15.95 -8.21
C SER A 123 8.36 15.09 -9.08
N GLN A 124 8.27 13.80 -8.77
CA GLN A 124 7.39 12.85 -9.45
C GLN A 124 6.45 12.14 -8.47
N LEU A 125 5.36 11.60 -9.02
CA LEU A 125 4.37 10.78 -8.34
C LEU A 125 4.28 9.43 -9.01
N TYR A 126 4.16 8.39 -8.18
CA TYR A 126 3.56 7.15 -8.65
C TYR A 126 2.05 7.33 -8.62
N MET A 127 1.38 7.08 -9.74
CA MET A 127 -0.07 7.21 -9.86
C MET A 127 -0.67 5.87 -10.26
N GLN A 128 -1.80 5.51 -9.66
CA GLN A 128 -2.65 4.43 -10.15
C GLN A 128 -4.11 4.84 -10.07
N VAL A 129 -4.91 4.46 -11.07
CA VAL A 129 -6.32 4.82 -11.17
C VAL A 129 -7.18 3.57 -10.98
N PHE A 130 -8.17 3.69 -10.10
CA PHE A 130 -9.16 2.67 -9.81
C PHE A 130 -10.55 3.17 -10.20
N HIS A 131 -11.25 2.45 -11.06
CA HIS A 131 -12.60 2.80 -11.50
C HIS A 131 -13.64 2.14 -10.61
N LYS A 132 -14.82 2.76 -10.47
CA LYS A 132 -15.95 2.13 -9.78
C LYS A 132 -16.36 0.79 -10.39
N SER A 133 -16.15 0.62 -11.70
CA SER A 133 -16.41 -0.62 -12.45
C SER A 133 -15.38 -1.74 -12.21
N GLU A 134 -14.61 -1.66 -11.12
CA GLU A 134 -13.51 -2.58 -10.77
C GLU A 134 -12.35 -2.65 -11.78
N LYS A 135 -12.37 -1.82 -12.83
CA LYS A 135 -11.22 -1.66 -13.72
C LYS A 135 -10.07 -0.99 -12.95
N ILE A 136 -8.89 -1.56 -13.02
CA ILE A 136 -7.66 -1.02 -12.44
C ILE A 136 -6.71 -0.71 -13.58
N GLU A 137 -6.17 0.51 -13.61
CA GLU A 137 -5.16 0.91 -14.59
C GLU A 137 -3.76 0.52 -14.12
N GLU A 138 -2.83 0.36 -15.07
CA GLU A 138 -1.42 0.12 -14.75
C GLU A 138 -0.82 1.35 -14.03
N PRO A 139 0.09 1.15 -13.07
CA PRO A 139 0.70 2.26 -12.36
C PRO A 139 1.69 3.03 -13.26
N LEU A 140 1.68 4.36 -13.13
CA LEU A 140 2.50 5.28 -13.92
C LEU A 140 3.42 6.13 -13.04
N LEU A 141 4.54 6.57 -13.59
CA LEU A 141 5.42 7.59 -13.00
C LEU A 141 5.24 8.91 -13.74
N ILE A 142 4.62 9.89 -13.08
CA ILE A 142 4.27 11.18 -13.68
C ILE A 142 4.90 12.33 -12.89
N ASP A 143 5.09 13.49 -13.51
CA ASP A 143 5.44 14.71 -12.79
C ASP A 143 4.20 15.39 -12.18
N PHE A 144 4.45 16.36 -11.30
CA PHE A 144 3.39 17.09 -10.60
C PHE A 144 2.52 17.93 -11.55
N GLU A 145 3.12 18.51 -12.59
CA GLU A 145 2.42 19.40 -13.51
C GLU A 145 1.42 18.61 -14.37
N TYR A 146 1.84 17.45 -14.88
CA TYR A 146 0.98 16.52 -15.59
C TYR A 146 -0.17 16.03 -14.72
N ALA A 147 0.09 15.68 -13.45
CA ALA A 147 -0.96 15.25 -12.53
C ALA A 147 -2.05 16.33 -12.34
N ILE A 148 -1.64 17.59 -12.17
CA ILE A 148 -2.57 18.73 -12.01
C ILE A 148 -3.38 18.96 -13.29
N LYS A 149 -2.72 18.96 -14.46
CA LYS A 149 -3.37 19.13 -15.76
C LYS A 149 -4.36 18.00 -16.06
N LEU A 150 -4.00 16.76 -15.75
CA LEU A 150 -4.86 15.59 -15.90
C LEU A 150 -6.14 15.77 -15.07
N LEU A 151 -5.99 16.08 -13.77
CA LEU A 151 -7.10 16.24 -12.85
C LEU A 151 -8.02 17.43 -13.21
N ALA A 152 -7.47 18.53 -13.73
CA ALA A 152 -8.26 19.68 -14.17
C ALA A 152 -9.17 19.37 -15.37
N ASN A 153 -8.84 18.36 -16.18
CA ASN A 153 -9.64 17.93 -17.33
C ASN A 153 -10.51 16.70 -17.04
N GLU A 154 -10.40 16.14 -15.83
CA GLU A 154 -11.10 14.93 -15.44
C GLU A 154 -12.59 15.21 -15.19
N LYS A 155 -13.46 14.29 -15.60
CA LYS A 155 -14.91 14.41 -15.46
C LYS A 155 -15.45 13.37 -14.50
N GLY A 156 -16.62 13.66 -13.93
CA GLY A 156 -17.26 12.80 -12.93
C GLY A 156 -16.73 13.03 -11.52
N ASN A 157 -17.19 12.21 -10.57
CA ASN A 157 -16.83 12.28 -9.16
C ASN A 157 -15.46 11.64 -8.93
N ILE A 158 -14.44 12.46 -8.70
CA ILE A 158 -13.05 12.01 -8.57
C ILE A 158 -12.62 12.06 -7.11
N VAL A 159 -12.02 10.96 -6.64
CA VAL A 159 -11.38 10.91 -5.32
C VAL A 159 -9.87 10.87 -5.50
N CYS A 160 -9.14 11.75 -4.83
CA CYS A 160 -7.68 11.75 -4.81
C CYS A 160 -7.18 11.39 -3.41
N CYS A 161 -6.26 10.44 -3.30
CA CYS A 161 -5.69 10.01 -2.02
C CYS A 161 -4.23 9.53 -2.16
N GLY A 162 -3.63 9.14 -1.03
CA GLY A 162 -2.27 8.60 -0.98
C GLY A 162 -1.21 9.64 -0.61
N SER A 163 0.00 9.17 -0.33
CA SER A 163 1.07 9.98 0.24
C SER A 163 1.53 11.08 -0.68
N GLY A 164 1.45 10.88 -1.99
CA GLY A 164 1.88 11.83 -3.02
C GLY A 164 0.95 13.02 -3.20
N LEU A 165 -0.20 13.07 -2.52
CA LEU A 165 -1.10 14.22 -2.59
C LEU A 165 -0.44 15.51 -2.08
N GLU A 166 0.70 15.42 -1.39
CA GLU A 166 1.40 16.49 -0.69
C GLU A 166 1.52 17.86 -1.38
N PHE A 167 2.60 18.18 -2.09
CA PHE A 167 2.90 18.09 -3.51
C PHE A 167 1.86 18.76 -4.42
N ILE A 168 0.65 18.20 -4.55
CA ILE A 168 -0.35 18.75 -5.50
C ILE A 168 -1.64 19.23 -4.84
N TYR A 169 -1.78 19.07 -3.52
CA TYR A 169 -3.03 19.31 -2.79
C TYR A 169 -3.62 20.71 -3.03
N HIS A 170 -2.82 21.76 -2.86
CA HIS A 170 -3.30 23.15 -2.97
C HIS A 170 -3.77 23.49 -4.39
N GLN A 171 -3.19 22.84 -5.39
CA GLN A 171 -3.48 23.04 -6.80
C GLN A 171 -4.73 22.30 -7.25
N ILE A 172 -5.25 21.34 -6.49
CA ILE A 172 -6.40 20.51 -6.91
C ILE A 172 -7.61 20.62 -5.99
N ILE A 173 -7.45 21.06 -4.73
CA ILE A 173 -8.57 21.05 -3.76
C ILE A 173 -9.74 21.97 -4.13
N HIS A 174 -9.50 22.98 -4.97
CA HIS A 174 -10.53 23.90 -5.43
C HIS A 174 -11.29 23.37 -6.65
N LEU A 175 -10.87 22.25 -7.25
CA LEU A 175 -11.55 21.67 -8.40
C LEU A 175 -12.90 21.07 -7.97
N PRO A 176 -14.02 21.44 -8.63
CA PRO A 176 -15.37 21.24 -8.10
C PRO A 176 -15.79 19.76 -8.04
N ASN A 177 -15.13 18.89 -8.80
CA ASN A 177 -15.44 17.47 -8.90
C ASN A 177 -14.41 16.58 -8.19
N ILE A 178 -13.51 17.16 -7.39
CA ILE A 178 -12.45 16.44 -6.67
C ILE A 178 -12.72 16.41 -5.17
N ILE A 179 -12.73 15.21 -4.62
CA ILE A 179 -12.68 14.94 -3.19
C ILE A 179 -11.25 14.50 -2.84
N THR A 180 -10.56 15.29 -2.01
CA THR A 180 -9.25 14.91 -1.48
C THR A 180 -9.41 14.19 -0.14
N LEU A 181 -8.85 12.99 -0.01
CA LEU A 181 -8.79 12.24 1.25
C LEU A 181 -7.41 12.40 1.93
N PRO A 182 -7.28 12.02 3.23
CA PRO A 182 -6.01 12.14 3.94
C PRO A 182 -4.84 11.48 3.21
N ARG A 183 -3.62 12.02 3.40
CA ARG A 183 -2.38 11.56 2.72
C ARG A 183 -2.01 10.10 2.95
N PHE A 184 -2.69 9.36 3.83
CA PHE A 184 -2.41 7.93 4.10
C PHE A 184 -0.92 7.56 4.23
N ALA A 185 -0.08 8.53 4.66
CA ALA A 185 1.39 8.43 4.58
C ALA A 185 1.94 7.33 5.51
N ARG A 186 1.15 6.93 6.50
CA ARG A 186 1.42 5.80 7.38
C ARG A 186 0.52 4.64 7.00
N VAL A 187 1.14 3.54 6.61
CA VAL A 187 0.44 2.29 6.37
C VAL A 187 0.28 1.59 7.72
N LYS A 188 -0.97 1.27 8.06
CA LYS A 188 -1.30 0.57 9.29
C LYS A 188 -1.61 -0.87 8.98
N ALA A 189 -0.81 -1.80 9.49
CA ALA A 189 -0.96 -3.23 9.23
C ALA A 189 -2.36 -3.78 9.54
N TRP A 190 -3.09 -3.23 10.53
CA TRP A 190 -4.46 -3.69 10.81
C TRP A 190 -5.45 -3.39 9.66
N VAL A 191 -5.19 -2.37 8.85
CA VAL A 191 -5.98 -2.09 7.64
C VAL A 191 -5.67 -3.14 6.56
N ILE A 192 -4.42 -3.61 6.47
CA ILE A 192 -4.02 -4.69 5.57
C ILE A 192 -4.75 -5.98 5.96
N CYS A 193 -4.84 -6.30 7.26
CA CYS A 193 -5.65 -7.41 7.75
C CYS A 193 -7.11 -7.31 7.27
N ARG A 194 -7.74 -6.14 7.42
CA ARG A 194 -9.12 -5.91 6.96
C ARG A 194 -9.27 -5.99 5.43
N TYR A 195 -8.29 -5.48 4.68
CA TYR A 195 -8.25 -5.61 3.22
C TYR A 195 -8.31 -7.09 2.82
N ILE A 196 -7.49 -7.92 3.45
CA ILE A 196 -7.42 -9.36 3.15
C ILE A 196 -8.72 -10.05 3.53
N ALA A 197 -9.24 -9.80 4.73
CA ALA A 197 -10.52 -10.36 5.17
C ALA A 197 -11.66 -9.99 4.21
N SER A 198 -11.73 -8.73 3.78
CA SER A 198 -12.70 -8.23 2.81
C SER A 198 -12.58 -8.92 1.45
N ARG A 199 -11.37 -9.03 0.90
CA ARG A 199 -11.13 -9.74 -0.37
C ARG A 199 -11.53 -11.20 -0.31
N LEU A 200 -11.16 -11.90 0.77
CA LEU A 200 -11.51 -13.31 0.99
C LEU A 200 -13.03 -13.50 1.09
N SER A 201 -13.72 -12.66 1.85
CA SER A 201 -15.19 -12.72 1.99
C SER A 201 -15.92 -12.48 0.66
N SER A 202 -15.31 -11.70 -0.24
CA SER A 202 -15.87 -11.36 -1.56
C SER A 202 -15.40 -12.32 -2.67
N GLY A 203 -14.63 -13.36 -2.35
CA GLY A 203 -14.07 -14.29 -3.33
C GLY A 203 -13.05 -13.66 -4.30
N MET A 204 -12.56 -12.46 -4.00
CA MET A 204 -11.55 -11.78 -4.81
C MET A 204 -10.18 -12.40 -4.60
N LYS A 205 -9.39 -12.49 -5.69
CA LYS A 205 -8.04 -13.04 -5.64
C LYS A 205 -7.11 -12.15 -4.82
N LEU A 206 -6.22 -12.79 -4.06
CA LEU A 206 -5.10 -12.16 -3.39
C LEU A 206 -3.83 -12.34 -4.23
N ASN A 207 -2.94 -11.35 -4.20
CA ASN A 207 -1.63 -11.48 -4.84
C ASN A 207 -0.71 -12.32 -3.97
N SER A 208 -0.43 -13.56 -4.37
CA SER A 208 0.48 -14.45 -3.64
C SER A 208 1.96 -14.22 -3.96
N SER A 209 2.28 -13.36 -4.92
CA SER A 209 3.66 -13.06 -5.32
C SER A 209 4.24 -11.96 -4.43
N ILE A 210 5.01 -12.36 -3.42
CA ILE A 210 5.78 -11.43 -2.58
C ILE A 210 7.05 -11.02 -3.30
N GLU A 211 6.89 -10.21 -4.35
CA GLU A 211 7.99 -9.53 -5.04
C GLU A 211 7.84 -8.01 -4.92
N PRO A 212 8.94 -7.24 -4.79
CA PRO A 212 8.86 -5.79 -4.77
C PRO A 212 8.23 -5.23 -6.05
N LEU A 213 7.28 -4.31 -5.91
CA LEU A 213 6.68 -3.58 -7.01
C LEU A 213 7.55 -2.36 -7.35
N TYR A 214 8.50 -2.56 -8.27
CA TYR A 214 9.35 -1.47 -8.79
C TYR A 214 8.73 -0.87 -10.05
N ILE A 215 8.22 0.36 -9.94
CA ILE A 215 7.67 1.12 -11.08
C ILE A 215 8.77 1.94 -11.75
N ARG A 216 9.64 2.56 -10.95
CA ARG A 216 10.82 3.26 -11.45
C ARG A 216 11.87 2.22 -11.83
N PRO A 217 12.36 2.19 -13.09
CA PRO A 217 13.48 1.33 -13.47
C PRO A 217 14.71 1.71 -12.66
N SER A 218 15.58 0.73 -12.37
CA SER A 218 16.85 0.98 -11.70
C SER A 218 17.66 2.03 -12.48
N ASP A 219 18.27 2.99 -11.78
CA ASP A 219 19.14 4.03 -12.38
C ASP A 219 20.32 3.43 -13.21
N ALA A 220 20.62 2.13 -13.06
CA ALA A 220 21.60 1.37 -13.84
C ALA A 220 21.13 0.93 -15.25
N LYS A 221 19.84 1.10 -15.58
CA LYS A 221 19.35 0.97 -16.96
C LYS A 221 19.36 2.37 -17.56
N ILE A 222 20.16 2.57 -18.62
CA ILE A 222 20.18 3.80 -19.42
C ILE A 222 18.73 4.25 -19.64
N ALA A 223 18.45 5.52 -19.37
CA ALA A 223 17.13 6.12 -19.54
C ALA A 223 16.66 5.94 -21.00
N ILE A 224 15.91 4.88 -21.27
CA ILE A 224 15.18 4.74 -22.53
C ILE A 224 13.93 5.60 -22.39
N ASN A 225 14.03 6.81 -22.95
CA ASN A 225 12.96 7.73 -23.32
C ASN A 225 11.67 7.67 -22.49
N TYR A 226 11.57 8.62 -21.57
CA TYR A 226 10.31 9.09 -21.01
C TYR A 226 9.36 9.45 -22.18
N VAL A 227 8.31 8.65 -22.40
CA VAL A 227 7.25 9.00 -23.33
C VAL A 227 6.27 9.88 -22.56
N ALA A 228 6.30 11.18 -22.82
CA ALA A 228 5.15 12.02 -22.53
C ALA A 228 3.99 11.54 -23.44
N PRO A 229 2.82 11.15 -22.89
CA PRO A 229 1.64 10.93 -23.73
C PRO A 229 1.30 12.24 -24.44
N SER A 230 1.01 12.13 -25.73
CA SER A 230 0.61 13.23 -26.63
C SER A 230 -0.72 13.85 -26.21
#